data_AF-A0A7X9L0Q4-F1
#
_entry.id   AF-A0A7X9L0Q4-F1
#
_cell.length_a   1.000
_cell.length_b   1.000
_cell.length_c   1.000
_cell.angle_alpha   90.00
_cell.angle_beta   90.00
_cell.angle_gamma   90.00
#
_symmetry.space_group_name_H-M   'P 1'
#
loop_
_entity.id
_entity.type
_entity.pdbx_description
1 polymer ?
#
loop_
_entity_poly.entity_id
_entity_poly.type
_entity_poly.pdbx_seq_one_letter_code
_entity_poly.pdbx_strand_id
1 'polypeptide(L)'
;MKTLIFGLIGAILMFCGDMTLYYDKNDFVSDGTLEPIINIMKKLHQKRIILGGLIGPVAAFIYCVGFYHIIIVTESSLRPYSLLTFLLSCLGIIIGGAYHSHCTYLGLLGEDEQRKDLNIVINYFQKLAVML
;
A
#
# COMPACT_ATOMS: atom_id res chain seq x y z
N MET A 1 11.71 19.96 -11.24
CA MET A 1 12.29 18.62 -11.49
C MET A 1 12.61 17.84 -10.22
N LYS A 2 13.27 18.42 -9.20
CA LYS A 2 13.73 17.64 -8.01
C LYS A 2 12.61 16.88 -7.29
N THR A 3 11.44 17.49 -7.06
CA THR A 3 10.28 16.83 -6.43
C THR A 3 9.67 15.70 -7.27
N LEU A 4 9.70 15.82 -8.61
CA LEU A 4 9.22 14.77 -9.50
C LEU A 4 10.03 13.47 -9.34
N ILE A 5 11.35 13.61 -9.18
CA ILE A 5 12.25 12.46 -8.94
C ILE A 5 11.88 11.75 -7.64
N PHE A 6 11.55 12.49 -6.58
CA PHE A 6 11.04 11.88 -5.34
C PHE A 6 9.75 11.10 -5.60
N GLY A 7 8.80 11.65 -6.35
CA GLY A 7 7.58 10.90 -6.72
C GLY A 7 7.88 9.58 -7.44
N LEU A 8 8.83 9.59 -8.39
CA LEU A 8 9.25 8.38 -9.10
C LEU A 8 9.95 7.36 -8.19
N ILE A 9 10.84 7.82 -7.30
CA ILE A 9 11.51 6.96 -6.31
C ILE A 9 10.47 6.34 -5.37
N GLY A 10 9.50 7.12 -4.91
CA GLY A 10 8.38 6.62 -4.10
C GLY A 10 7.58 5.54 -4.82
N ALA A 11 7.29 5.73 -6.11
CA ALA A 11 6.61 4.75 -6.95
C ALA A 11 7.38 3.43 -7.06
N ILE A 12 8.68 3.50 -7.36
CA ILE A 12 9.54 2.33 -7.46
C ILE A 12 9.61 1.60 -6.13
N LEU A 13 9.79 2.33 -5.02
CA LEU A 13 9.82 1.73 -3.68
C LEU A 13 8.50 1.06 -3.32
N MET A 14 7.37 1.69 -3.62
CA MET A 14 6.04 1.11 -3.37
C MET A 14 5.89 -0.21 -4.13
N PHE A 15 6.21 -0.20 -5.43
CA PHE A 15 6.20 -1.41 -6.26
C PHE A 15 7.11 -2.50 -5.71
N CYS A 16 8.33 -2.14 -5.27
CA CYS A 16 9.24 -3.10 -4.64
C CYS A 16 8.68 -3.67 -3.33
N GLY A 17 8.01 -2.85 -2.51
CA GLY A 17 7.33 -3.29 -1.30
C GLY A 17 6.21 -4.30 -1.61
N ASP A 18 5.34 -3.97 -2.57
CA ASP A 18 4.25 -4.83 -3.01
C ASP A 18 4.77 -6.15 -3.58
N MET A 19 5.79 -6.12 -4.45
CA MET A 19 6.39 -7.36 -4.96
C MET A 19 7.06 -8.16 -3.85
N THR A 20 7.63 -7.50 -2.84
CA THR A 20 8.18 -8.20 -1.67
C THR A 20 7.08 -8.93 -0.90
N LEU A 21 5.89 -8.34 -0.77
CA LEU A 21 4.72 -8.92 -0.08
C LEU A 21 3.99 -9.99 -0.89
N TYR A 22 3.71 -9.73 -2.17
CA TYR A 22 2.71 -10.49 -2.94
C TYR A 22 3.29 -11.37 -4.04
N TYR A 23 4.56 -11.20 -4.42
CA TYR A 23 5.12 -11.94 -5.55
C TYR A 23 5.22 -13.43 -5.25
N ASP A 24 4.41 -14.20 -5.98
CA ASP A 24 4.54 -15.65 -6.17
C ASP A 24 5.01 -15.93 -7.61
N LYS A 25 5.77 -17.02 -7.79
CA LYS A 25 6.24 -17.48 -9.10
C LYS A 25 5.11 -18.14 -9.89
N ASN A 26 4.11 -18.67 -9.21
CA ASN A 26 2.92 -19.24 -9.83
C ASN A 26 1.91 -18.12 -10.11
N ASP A 27 1.12 -18.26 -11.17
CA ASP A 27 0.12 -17.26 -11.53
C ASP A 27 -0.87 -17.06 -10.37
N PHE A 28 -1.03 -15.80 -9.97
CA PHE A 28 -2.04 -15.38 -9.00
C PHE A 28 -3.43 -15.49 -9.65
N VAL A 29 -4.25 -16.41 -9.15
CA VAL A 29 -5.66 -16.50 -9.53
C VAL A 29 -6.49 -15.83 -8.45
N SER A 30 -7.07 -14.67 -8.77
CA SER A 30 -8.03 -14.00 -7.91
C SER A 30 -9.37 -14.73 -7.94
N ASP A 31 -9.94 -15.01 -6.78
CA ASP A 31 -11.30 -15.54 -6.61
C ASP A 31 -12.29 -14.48 -6.10
N GLY A 32 -11.89 -13.21 -6.10
CA GLY A 32 -12.67 -12.10 -5.54
C GLY A 32 -12.57 -11.97 -4.02
N THR A 33 -11.77 -12.82 -3.36
CA THR A 33 -11.52 -12.76 -1.92
C THR A 33 -10.05 -12.44 -1.62
N LEU A 34 -9.73 -12.30 -0.33
CA LEU A 34 -8.35 -12.11 0.13
C LEU A 34 -7.61 -13.43 0.33
N GLU A 35 -8.31 -14.58 0.29
CA GLU A 35 -7.72 -15.89 0.54
C GLU A 35 -6.55 -16.23 -0.39
N PRO A 36 -6.61 -15.95 -1.71
CA PRO A 36 -5.48 -16.21 -2.59
C PRO A 36 -4.22 -15.46 -2.16
N ILE A 37 -4.37 -14.19 -1.76
CA ILE A 37 -3.27 -13.35 -1.27
C ILE A 37 -2.72 -13.91 0.04
N ILE A 38 -3.60 -14.24 0.99
CA ILE A 38 -3.21 -14.82 2.29
C ILE A 38 -2.45 -16.13 2.09
N ASN A 39 -2.92 -16.99 1.18
CA ASN A 39 -2.32 -18.28 0.90
C ASN A 39 -0.94 -18.18 0.25
N ILE A 40 -0.65 -17.11 -0.49
CA ILE A 40 0.70 -16.78 -0.96
C ILE A 40 1.54 -16.29 0.22
N MET A 41 1.05 -15.26 0.92
CA MET A 41 1.82 -14.56 1.93
C MET A 41 2.20 -15.46 3.11
N LYS A 42 1.30 -16.36 3.56
CA LYS A 42 1.57 -17.28 4.67
C LYS A 42 2.70 -18.28 4.39
N LYS A 43 3.04 -18.51 3.11
CA LYS A 43 4.15 -19.40 2.69
C LYS A 43 5.48 -18.65 2.60
N LEU A 44 5.46 -17.31 2.67
CA LEU A 44 6.68 -16.51 2.58
C LEU A 44 7.41 -16.50 3.92
N HIS A 45 8.73 -16.39 3.84
CA HIS A 45 9.55 -16.25 5.04
C HIS A 45 9.18 -14.96 5.79
N GLN A 46 8.99 -15.06 7.12
CA GLN A 46 8.53 -13.94 7.97
C GLN A 46 9.30 -12.64 7.76
N LYS A 47 10.64 -12.71 7.63
CA LYS A 47 11.49 -11.53 7.38
C LYS A 47 11.14 -10.81 6.08
N ARG A 48 10.72 -11.54 5.04
CA ARG A 48 10.31 -10.98 3.75
C ARG A 48 8.99 -10.20 3.92
N ILE A 49 8.03 -10.76 4.65
CA ILE A 49 6.73 -10.13 4.92
C ILE A 49 6.94 -8.82 5.71
N ILE A 50 7.75 -8.87 6.78
CA ILE A 50 8.07 -7.68 7.58
C ILE A 50 8.77 -6.61 6.73
N LEU A 51 9.75 -7.00 5.91
CA LEU A 51 10.47 -6.05 5.05
C LEU A 51 9.53 -5.39 4.04
N GLY A 52 8.67 -6.16 3.37
CA GLY A 52 7.69 -5.64 2.44
C GLY A 52 6.73 -4.64 3.10
N GLY A 53 6.25 -4.96 4.30
CA GLY A 53 5.39 -4.07 5.09
C GLY A 53 6.06 -2.77 5.52
N LEU A 54 7.35 -2.79 5.85
CA LEU A 54 8.10 -1.61 6.27
C LEU A 54 8.48 -0.67 5.11
N ILE A 55 8.61 -1.20 3.89
CA ILE A 55 8.89 -0.38 2.70
C ILE A 55 7.72 0.56 2.37
N GLY A 56 6.48 0.10 2.56
CA GLY A 56 5.26 0.86 2.24
C GLY A 56 5.20 2.26 2.87
N PRO A 57 5.33 2.42 4.20
CA PRO A 57 5.33 3.73 4.86
C PRO A 57 6.42 4.68 4.36
N VAL A 58 7.63 4.17 4.11
CA VAL A 58 8.75 4.96 3.58
C VAL A 58 8.44 5.42 2.15
N ALA A 59 7.92 4.53 1.31
CA ALA A 59 7.51 4.84 -0.05
C ALA A 59 6.38 5.88 -0.09
N ALA A 60 5.36 5.73 0.77
CA ALA A 60 4.24 6.66 0.88
C ALA A 60 4.69 8.07 1.29
N PHE A 61 5.60 8.18 2.25
CA PHE A 61 6.18 9.48 2.63
C PHE A 61 6.89 10.16 1.46
N ILE A 62 7.72 9.42 0.73
CA ILE A 62 8.43 9.93 -0.45
C ILE A 62 7.44 10.33 -1.56
N TYR A 63 6.34 9.59 -1.72
CA TYR A 63 5.23 9.96 -2.62
C TYR A 63 4.61 11.30 -2.26
N CYS A 64 4.35 11.56 -0.99
CA CYS A 64 3.83 12.86 -0.53
C CYS A 64 4.79 14.01 -0.87
N VAL A 65 6.11 13.81 -0.68
CA VAL A 65 7.12 14.77 -1.14
C VAL A 65 7.06 14.97 -2.66
N GLY A 66 6.81 13.89 -3.41
CA GLY A 66 6.56 13.92 -4.85
C GLY A 66 5.33 14.73 -5.25
N PHE A 67 4.20 14.55 -4.57
CA PHE A 67 2.96 15.27 -4.83
C PHE A 67 3.10 16.78 -4.62
N TYR A 68 4.02 17.22 -3.78
CA TYR A 68 4.34 18.65 -3.65
C TYR A 68 4.80 19.27 -4.99
N HIS A 69 5.19 18.46 -5.98
CA HIS A 69 5.44 18.96 -7.32
C HIS A 69 4.23 19.68 -7.94
N ILE A 70 2.99 19.22 -7.65
CA ILE A 70 1.74 19.86 -8.09
C ILE A 70 1.72 21.33 -7.68
N ILE A 71 2.13 21.60 -6.44
CA ILE A 71 2.17 22.94 -5.83
C ILE A 71 3.21 23.84 -6.50
N ILE A 72 4.32 23.28 -6.97
CA ILE A 72 5.43 24.02 -7.57
C ILE A 72 5.11 24.42 -9.02
N VAL A 73 4.46 23.53 -9.78
CA VAL A 73 4.22 23.74 -11.21
C VAL A 73 2.92 24.48 -11.52
N THR A 74 2.00 24.55 -10.56
CA THR A 74 0.73 25.23 -10.77
C THR A 74 0.87 26.75 -10.62
N GLU A 75 0.19 27.49 -11.51
CA GLU A 75 0.10 28.94 -11.44
C GLU A 75 -0.47 29.42 -10.09
N SER A 76 -0.01 30.59 -9.64
CA SER A 76 -0.41 31.16 -8.34
C SER A 76 -1.90 31.47 -8.25
N SER A 77 -2.55 31.81 -9.36
CA SER A 77 -4.01 32.01 -9.47
C SER A 77 -4.81 30.77 -9.09
N LEU A 78 -4.25 29.58 -9.29
CA LEU A 78 -4.87 28.27 -9.02
C LEU A 78 -4.36 27.64 -7.72
N ARG A 79 -3.72 28.43 -6.84
CA ARG A 79 -3.12 27.93 -5.59
C ARG A 79 -4.08 27.14 -4.69
N PRO A 80 -5.35 27.54 -4.49
CA PRO A 80 -6.28 26.76 -3.67
C PRO A 80 -6.57 25.39 -4.26
N TYR A 81 -6.72 25.30 -5.58
CA TYR A 81 -7.00 24.05 -6.28
C TYR A 81 -5.79 23.11 -6.27
N SER A 82 -4.57 23.62 -6.50
CA SER A 82 -3.37 22.79 -6.41
C SER A 82 -3.11 22.27 -5.00
N LEU A 83 -3.41 23.07 -3.97
CA LEU A 83 -3.37 22.63 -2.57
C LEU A 83 -4.38 21.51 -2.32
N LEU A 84 -5.62 21.65 -2.80
CA LEU A 84 -6.62 20.60 -2.69
C LEU A 84 -6.18 19.31 -3.39
N THR A 85 -5.68 19.39 -4.63
CA THR A 85 -5.19 18.21 -5.36
C THR A 85 -4.03 17.54 -4.64
N PHE A 86 -3.05 18.30 -4.15
CA PHE A 86 -1.94 17.78 -3.35
C PHE A 86 -2.43 17.02 -2.11
N LEU A 87 -3.36 17.61 -1.35
CA LEU A 87 -3.91 16.99 -0.15
C LEU A 87 -4.72 15.73 -0.47
N LEU A 88 -5.51 15.75 -1.54
CA LEU A 88 -6.25 14.57 -1.99
C LEU A 88 -5.31 13.44 -2.46
N SER A 89 -4.21 13.77 -3.14
CA SER A 89 -3.20 12.78 -3.52
C SER A 89 -2.51 12.17 -2.28
N CYS A 90 -2.16 13.00 -1.28
CA CYS A 90 -1.61 12.51 -0.02
C CYS A 90 -2.62 11.64 0.73
N LEU A 91 -3.89 12.05 0.77
CA LEU A 91 -4.94 11.26 1.39
C LEU A 91 -5.10 9.90 0.70
N GLY A 92 -5.12 9.87 -0.63
CA GLY A 92 -5.21 8.64 -1.41
C GLY A 92 -4.09 7.65 -1.08
N ILE A 93 -2.82 8.10 -1.04
CA ILE A 93 -1.70 7.22 -0.70
C ILE A 93 -1.72 6.78 0.77
N ILE A 94 -2.23 7.61 1.68
CA ILE A 94 -2.37 7.25 3.10
C ILE A 94 -3.44 6.18 3.28
N ILE A 95 -4.62 6.33 2.67
CA ILE A 95 -5.70 5.34 2.78
C ILE A 95 -5.28 4.03 2.08
N GLY A 96 -4.71 4.11 0.87
CA GLY A 96 -4.18 2.94 0.17
C GLY A 96 -3.04 2.27 0.94
N GLY A 97 -2.10 3.04 1.49
CA GLY A 97 -1.02 2.51 2.32
C GLY A 97 -1.51 1.88 3.62
N ALA A 98 -2.52 2.46 4.26
CA ALA A 98 -3.18 1.86 5.41
C ALA A 98 -3.81 0.52 5.03
N TYR A 99 -4.49 0.44 3.88
CA TYR A 99 -5.01 -0.83 3.36
C TYR A 99 -3.88 -1.87 3.19
N HIS A 100 -2.85 -1.56 2.42
CA HIS A 100 -1.73 -2.47 2.17
C HIS A 100 -0.95 -2.88 3.44
N SER A 101 -0.89 -2.02 4.47
CA SER A 101 -0.23 -2.37 5.73
C SER A 101 -0.88 -3.57 6.42
N HIS A 102 -2.19 -3.78 6.24
CA HIS A 102 -2.89 -4.92 6.80
C HIS A 102 -2.48 -6.23 6.16
N CYS A 103 -2.06 -6.24 4.89
CA CYS A 103 -1.61 -7.45 4.23
C CYS A 103 -0.40 -8.08 4.95
N THR A 104 0.48 -7.27 5.54
CA THR A 104 1.57 -7.76 6.38
C THR A 104 1.04 -8.61 7.54
N TYR A 105 0.01 -8.14 8.25
CA TYR A 105 -0.63 -8.90 9.32
C TYR A 105 -1.33 -10.16 8.80
N LEU A 106 -2.00 -10.06 7.65
CA LEU A 106 -2.65 -11.20 7.02
C LEU A 106 -1.64 -12.32 6.68
N GLY A 107 -0.43 -11.96 6.23
CA GLY A 107 0.65 -12.91 5.98
C GLY A 107 1.26 -13.51 7.25
N LEU A 108 1.40 -12.71 8.31
CA LEU A 108 1.96 -13.15 9.60
C LEU A 108 0.98 -14.00 10.42
N LEU A 109 -0.32 -13.74 10.32
CA LEU A 109 -1.39 -14.42 11.06
C LEU A 109 -2.09 -15.51 10.24
N GLY A 110 -1.56 -15.83 9.06
CA GLY A 110 -2.16 -16.77 8.09
C GLY A 110 -2.16 -18.25 8.51
N GLU A 111 -1.64 -18.58 9.68
CA GLU A 111 -1.58 -19.95 10.21
C GLU A 111 -2.93 -20.43 10.75
N ASP A 112 -3.19 -21.73 10.64
CA ASP A 112 -4.50 -22.32 10.98
C ASP A 112 -4.87 -22.13 12.46
N GLU A 113 -3.88 -22.07 13.36
CA GLU A 113 -4.09 -21.82 14.79
C GLU A 113 -4.67 -20.42 15.07
N GLN A 114 -4.39 -19.44 14.21
CA GLN A 114 -4.84 -18.05 14.35
C GLN A 114 -6.02 -17.71 13.43
N ARG A 115 -6.57 -18.71 12.73
CA ARG A 115 -7.59 -18.52 11.69
C ARG A 115 -8.86 -17.84 12.20
N LYS A 116 -9.25 -18.12 13.44
CA LYS A 116 -10.43 -17.48 14.07
C LYS A 116 -10.25 -15.97 14.20
N ASP A 117 -9.08 -15.53 14.67
CA ASP A 117 -8.77 -14.11 14.85
C ASP A 117 -8.53 -13.43 13.49
N LEU A 118 -7.89 -14.13 12.57
CA LEU A 118 -7.70 -13.68 11.19
C LEU A 118 -9.03 -13.41 10.48
N ASN A 119 -10.04 -14.27 10.66
CA ASN A 119 -11.37 -14.07 10.06
C ASN A 119 -12.05 -12.77 10.54
N ILE A 120 -11.83 -12.35 11.80
CA ILE A 120 -12.35 -11.07 12.31
C ILE A 120 -11.67 -9.92 11.56
N VAL A 121 -10.35 -9.98 11.40
CA VAL A 121 -9.55 -8.99 10.68
C VAL A 121 -9.96 -8.92 9.21
N ILE A 122 -10.11 -10.06 8.53
CA ILE A 122 -10.56 -10.14 7.13
C ILE A 122 -11.93 -9.46 6.95
N ASN A 123 -12.90 -9.74 7.83
CA ASN A 123 -14.24 -9.15 7.74
C ASN A 123 -14.24 -7.63 7.94
N TYR A 124 -13.42 -7.12 8.85
CA TYR A 124 -13.20 -5.68 9.00
C TYR A 124 -12.56 -5.09 7.75
N PHE A 125 -11.53 -5.76 7.22
CA PHE A 125 -10.71 -5.29 6.12
C PHE A 125 -11.46 -5.26 4.78
N GLN A 126 -12.29 -6.27 4.49
CA GLN A 126 -13.15 -6.28 3.30
C GLN A 126 -14.14 -5.11 3.28
N LYS A 127 -14.63 -4.65 4.45
CA LYS A 127 -15.47 -3.45 4.54
C LYS A 127 -14.68 -2.18 4.23
N LEU A 128 -13.40 -2.13 4.63
CA LEU A 128 -12.52 -1.00 4.33
C LEU A 128 -12.25 -0.89 2.82
N ALA A 129 -12.08 -2.02 2.12
CA ALA A 129 -11.87 -2.07 0.67
C ALA A 129 -13.04 -1.44 -0.13
N VAL A 130 -14.26 -1.53 0.38
CA VAL A 130 -15.46 -0.92 -0.25
C VAL A 130 -15.49 0.61 -0.07
N MET A 131 -14.70 1.15 0.86
CA MET A 131 -14.61 2.60 1.12
C MET A 131 -13.48 3.28 0.34
N LEU A 132 -12.65 2.49 -0.38
CA LEU A 132 -11.53 2.91 -1.22
C LEU A 132 -11.94 2.90 -2.70
#